data_AF-A0A7J2JRX4-F1
#
_entry.id   AF-A0A7J2JRX4-F1
#
_cell.length_a   1.000
_cell.length_b   1.000
_cell.length_c   1.000
_cell.angle_alpha   90.00
_cell.angle_beta   90.00
_cell.angle_gamma   90.00
#
_symmetry.space_group_name_H-M   'P 1'
#
loop_
_entity.id
_entity.type
_entity.pdbx_description
1 polymer ?
#
loop_
_entity_poly.entity_id
_entity_poly.type
_entity_poly.pdbx_seq_one_letter_code
_entity_poly.pdbx_strand_id
1 'polypeptide(L)'
;MFEPLFDDPIRAVSKHFNVVEVREVSGGYDFLVTPLPGSDLKREFRLLVEDLDELDMLPKLLRTREGAYLILVRRVRRPSPLAAWKSLLSLAVSVATVWISGWMLSSSFRDLVTRVDVQFISELGRSMRLIDPIFFVIPLFAILGVHELGHMMSTRWWGGDWEPPIFIPGPPPLGTFGAVIRSAKVP
;
A
#
# COMPACT_ATOMS: atom_id res chain seq x y z
N MET A 1 -8.01 41.33 7.19
CA MET A 1 -7.17 40.12 7.19
C MET A 1 -7.94 39.11 6.35
N PHE A 2 -7.47 38.78 5.15
CA PHE A 2 -8.21 37.91 4.23
C PHE A 2 -8.15 36.48 4.77
N GLU A 3 -9.27 35.99 5.28
CA GLU A 3 -9.48 34.57 5.58
C GLU A 3 -9.40 33.78 4.27
N PRO A 4 -8.65 32.67 4.22
CA PRO A 4 -8.62 31.82 3.04
C PRO A 4 -10.03 31.28 2.78
N LEU A 5 -10.44 31.29 1.52
CA LEU A 5 -11.83 31.15 1.05
C LEU A 5 -12.47 29.76 1.32
N PHE A 6 -11.80 28.82 1.99
CA PHE A 6 -12.10 27.38 1.96
C PHE A 6 -12.18 26.61 3.30
N ASP A 7 -12.12 27.24 4.48
CA ASP A 7 -11.93 26.50 5.76
C ASP A 7 -13.15 25.74 6.36
N ASP A 8 -14.34 25.75 5.73
CA ASP A 8 -15.55 25.19 6.35
C ASP A 8 -16.07 23.89 5.66
N PRO A 9 -16.02 22.72 6.32
CA PRO A 9 -16.60 21.47 5.80
C PRO A 9 -18.09 21.57 5.48
N ILE A 10 -18.84 22.38 6.23
CA ILE A 10 -20.28 22.56 6.03
C ILE A 10 -20.53 23.20 4.67
N ARG A 11 -19.70 24.16 4.28
CA ARG A 11 -19.80 24.86 3.00
C ARG A 11 -19.44 23.95 1.82
N ALA A 12 -18.41 23.10 1.98
CA ALA A 12 -18.05 22.11 0.97
C ALA A 12 -19.19 21.11 0.71
N VAL A 13 -19.82 20.59 1.76
CA VAL A 13 -20.97 19.67 1.61
C VAL A 13 -22.19 20.37 1.00
N SER A 14 -22.50 21.59 1.45
CA SER A 14 -23.67 22.36 0.99
C SER A 14 -23.59 22.78 -0.48
N LYS A 15 -22.38 22.85 -1.05
CA LYS A 15 -22.16 23.13 -2.48
C LYS A 15 -22.65 21.99 -3.38
N HIS A 16 -22.52 20.75 -2.92
CA HIS A 16 -22.81 19.55 -3.70
C HIS A 16 -24.13 18.86 -3.32
N PHE A 17 -24.61 19.08 -2.09
CA PHE A 17 -25.77 18.42 -1.55
C PHE A 17 -26.68 19.38 -0.80
N ASN A 18 -27.98 19.11 -0.81
CA ASN A 18 -28.91 19.83 0.05
C ASN A 18 -28.87 19.25 1.46
N VAL A 19 -28.33 20.02 2.40
CA VAL A 19 -28.12 19.63 3.79
C VAL A 19 -29.42 19.79 4.58
N VAL A 20 -29.90 18.70 5.18
CA VAL A 20 -31.11 18.66 6.01
C VAL A 20 -30.75 18.86 7.48
N GLU A 21 -29.72 18.17 7.94
CA GLU A 21 -29.26 18.20 9.33
C GLU A 21 -27.74 18.07 9.39
N VAL A 22 -27.11 18.79 10.32
CA VAL A 22 -25.68 18.68 10.62
C VAL A 22 -25.53 18.31 12.09
N ARG A 23 -24.72 17.28 12.34
CA ARG A 23 -24.35 16.87 13.69
C ARG A 23 -22.84 16.86 13.82
N GLU A 24 -22.32 17.65 14.75
CA GLU A 24 -20.90 17.60 15.11
C GLU A 24 -20.63 16.37 15.99
N VAL A 25 -19.54 15.67 15.69
CA VAL A 25 -19.11 14.45 16.40
C VAL A 25 -17.60 14.49 16.64
N SER A 26 -17.11 13.70 17.59
CA SER A 26 -15.68 13.66 17.89
C SER A 26 -14.85 13.27 16.64
N GLY A 27 -14.15 14.24 16.07
CA GLY A 27 -13.29 14.05 14.90
C GLY A 27 -13.92 14.38 13.54
N GLY A 28 -15.10 15.03 13.50
CA GLY A 28 -15.68 15.54 12.26
C GLY A 28 -17.16 15.88 12.35
N TYR A 29 -17.87 15.68 11.24
CA TYR A 29 -19.28 16.07 11.09
C TYR A 29 -20.07 14.97 10.38
N ASP A 30 -21.33 14.82 10.78
CA ASP A 30 -22.31 13.94 10.15
C ASP A 30 -23.38 14.81 9.50
N PHE A 31 -23.57 14.65 8.19
CA PHE A 31 -24.52 15.43 7.40
C PHE A 31 -25.63 14.52 6.90
N LEU A 32 -26.87 14.81 7.28
CA LEU A 32 -28.03 14.23 6.61
C LEU A 32 -28.30 15.07 5.36
N VAL A 33 -28.26 14.45 4.19
CA VAL A 33 -28.33 15.15 2.91
C VAL A 33 -29.32 14.51 1.95
N THR A 34 -29.77 15.34 1.01
CA THR A 34 -30.57 14.94 -0.15
C THR A 34 -29.85 15.34 -1.44
N PRO A 35 -29.90 14.52 -2.50
CA PRO A 35 -29.26 14.84 -3.77
C PRO A 35 -29.98 16.03 -4.43
N LEU A 36 -29.23 16.88 -5.14
CA LEU A 36 -29.81 17.99 -5.89
C LEU A 36 -30.67 17.46 -7.06
N PRO A 37 -31.83 18.07 -7.38
CA PRO A 37 -32.68 17.62 -8.47
C PRO A 37 -31.93 17.60 -9.81
N GLY A 38 -31.95 16.45 -10.51
CA GLY A 38 -31.29 16.30 -11.82
C GLY A 38 -29.77 16.17 -11.79
N SER A 39 -29.15 16.09 -10.61
CA SER A 39 -27.71 15.85 -10.46
C SER A 39 -27.35 14.36 -10.45
N ASP A 40 -26.17 14.01 -10.97
CA ASP A 40 -25.60 12.67 -10.81
C ASP A 40 -24.90 12.58 -9.46
N LEU A 41 -25.48 11.80 -8.54
CA LEU A 41 -24.96 11.52 -7.20
C LEU A 41 -23.47 11.16 -7.21
N LYS A 42 -23.04 10.31 -8.15
CA LYS A 42 -21.66 9.82 -8.19
C LYS A 42 -20.69 10.93 -8.58
N ARG A 43 -21.12 11.84 -9.46
CA ARG A 43 -20.32 12.98 -9.90
C ARG A 43 -20.20 14.01 -8.79
N GLU A 44 -21.31 14.40 -8.17
CA GLU A 44 -21.30 15.38 -7.08
C GLU A 44 -20.53 14.88 -5.86
N PHE A 45 -20.65 13.58 -5.54
CA PHE A 45 -19.84 12.98 -4.48
C PHE A 45 -18.34 13.01 -4.79
N ARG A 46 -17.94 12.80 -6.05
CA ARG A 46 -16.53 12.89 -6.45
C ARG A 46 -15.98 14.31 -6.28
N LEU A 47 -16.73 15.32 -6.71
CA LEU A 47 -16.35 16.71 -6.53
C LEU A 47 -16.28 17.09 -5.04
N LEU A 48 -17.20 16.57 -4.22
CA LEU A 48 -17.12 16.73 -2.76
C LEU A 48 -15.85 16.10 -2.17
N VAL A 49 -15.43 14.93 -2.66
CA VAL A 49 -14.16 14.31 -2.23
C VAL A 49 -12.99 15.23 -2.55
N GLU A 50 -12.94 15.80 -3.76
CA GLU A 50 -11.88 16.73 -4.17
C GLU A 50 -11.85 17.99 -3.29
N ASP A 51 -13.00 18.62 -3.05
CA ASP A 51 -13.11 19.82 -2.19
C ASP A 51 -12.73 19.55 -0.72
N LEU A 52 -13.05 18.36 -0.19
CA LEU A 52 -12.71 17.99 1.19
C LEU A 52 -11.27 17.50 1.35
N ASP A 53 -10.64 17.04 0.27
CA ASP A 53 -9.24 16.60 0.27
C ASP A 53 -8.28 17.75 0.59
N GLU A 54 -8.60 18.96 0.12
CA GLU A 54 -7.87 20.19 0.44
C GLU A 54 -7.91 20.53 1.94
N LEU A 55 -8.88 19.99 2.67
CA LEU A 55 -9.07 20.19 4.10
C LEU A 55 -8.61 18.99 4.95
N ASP A 56 -7.88 18.05 4.36
CA ASP A 56 -7.46 16.78 4.98
C ASP A 56 -8.66 16.01 5.58
N MET A 57 -9.82 16.07 4.92
CA MET A 57 -11.04 15.39 5.33
C MET A 57 -11.51 14.42 4.26
N LEU A 58 -12.01 13.25 4.67
CA LEU A 58 -12.62 12.28 3.77
C LEU A 58 -14.12 12.17 4.05
N PRO A 59 -14.97 12.30 3.01
CA PRO A 59 -16.38 11.99 3.11
C PRO A 59 -16.63 10.48 2.92
N LYS A 60 -17.61 9.95 3.65
CA LYS A 60 -18.17 8.62 3.42
C LYS A 60 -19.66 8.72 3.21
N LEU A 61 -20.13 8.34 2.04
CA LEU A 61 -21.56 8.29 1.71
C LEU A 61 -22.18 7.00 2.23
N LEU A 62 -23.24 7.14 3.02
CA LEU A 62 -24.08 6.05 3.50
C LEU A 62 -25.53 6.31 3.09
N ARG A 63 -26.30 5.23 2.91
CA ARG A 63 -27.73 5.31 2.64
C ARG A 63 -28.49 4.86 3.87
N THR A 64 -29.40 5.70 4.34
CA THR A 64 -30.29 5.42 5.47
C THR A 64 -31.44 4.52 5.03
N ARG A 65 -32.03 3.76 5.97
CA ARG A 65 -33.18 2.87 5.71
C ARG A 65 -34.41 3.59 5.14
N GLU A 66 -34.55 4.87 5.47
CA GLU A 66 -35.64 5.75 5.01
C GLU A 66 -35.36 6.37 3.62
N GLY A 67 -34.25 6.01 2.96
CA GLY A 67 -33.92 6.48 1.62
C GLY A 67 -33.14 7.80 1.56
N ALA A 68 -32.92 8.45 2.69
CA ALA A 68 -32.01 9.60 2.81
C ALA A 68 -30.53 9.19 2.72
N TYR A 69 -29.64 10.14 2.44
CA TYR A 69 -28.19 9.93 2.40
C TYR A 69 -27.52 10.57 3.61
N LEU A 70 -26.56 9.89 4.20
CA LEU A 70 -25.75 10.38 5.32
C LEU A 70 -24.30 10.49 4.84
N ILE A 71 -23.72 11.68 4.90
CA ILE A 71 -22.31 11.92 4.59
C ILE A 71 -21.56 12.09 5.91
N LEU A 72 -20.65 11.15 6.19
CA LEU A 72 -19.74 11.22 7.33
C LEU A 72 -18.45 11.89 6.88
N VAL A 73 -18.16 13.09 7.36
CA VAL A 73 -16.90 13.79 7.09
C VAL A 73 -15.98 13.57 8.29
N ARG A 74 -14.78 13.05 8.05
CA ARG A 74 -13.78 12.78 9.09
C ARG A 74 -12.43 13.32 8.68
N ARG A 75 -11.68 13.87 9.64
CA ARG A 75 -10.29 14.28 9.40
C ARG A 75 -9.38 13.07 9.29
N VAL A 76 -8.56 13.04 8.26
CA VAL A 76 -7.61 11.95 8.02
C VAL A 76 -6.20 12.47 8.20
N ARG A 77 -5.45 11.83 9.10
CA ARG A 77 -4.01 12.06 9.20
C ARG A 77 -3.32 11.22 8.14
N ARG A 78 -2.85 11.85 7.07
CA ARG A 78 -1.98 11.21 6.08
C ARG A 78 -0.62 10.96 6.75
N PRO A 79 -0.17 9.69 6.88
CA PRO A 79 1.14 9.42 7.47
C PRO A 79 2.23 10.01 6.56
N SER A 80 3.31 10.52 7.15
CA SER A 80 4.43 11.05 6.36
C SER A 80 4.99 9.96 5.43
N PRO A 81 5.43 10.34 4.20
CA PRO A 81 6.01 9.39 3.27
C PRO A 81 7.25 8.73 3.89
N LEU A 82 7.42 7.43 3.63
CA LEU A 82 8.62 6.72 4.05
C LEU A 82 9.85 7.30 3.35
N ALA A 83 10.91 7.56 4.12
CA ALA A 83 12.18 7.96 3.55
C ALA A 83 12.76 6.79 2.72
N ALA A 84 13.06 7.03 1.45
CA ALA A 84 13.49 6.01 0.49
C ALA A 84 14.69 5.16 0.96
N TRP A 85 15.60 5.75 1.75
CA TRP A 85 16.75 5.03 2.31
C TRP A 85 16.35 3.90 3.28
N LYS A 86 15.21 4.03 3.98
CA LYS A 86 14.70 2.99 4.89
C LYS A 86 14.23 1.76 4.11
N SER A 87 13.53 1.99 3.00
CA SER A 87 13.13 0.93 2.07
C SER A 87 14.36 0.26 1.46
N LEU A 88 15.36 1.04 1.02
CA LEU A 88 16.62 0.50 0.48
C LEU A 88 17.40 -0.32 1.51
N LEU A 89 17.49 0.16 2.76
CA LEU A 89 18.12 -0.57 3.85
C LEU A 89 17.41 -1.89 4.12
N SER A 90 16.06 -1.87 4.18
CA SER A 90 15.26 -3.07 4.41
C SER A 90 15.46 -4.12 3.30
N LEU A 91 15.52 -3.66 2.04
CA LEU A 91 15.82 -4.51 0.88
C LEU A 91 17.21 -5.14 1.01
N ALA A 92 18.23 -4.35 1.33
CA ALA A 92 19.60 -4.86 1.47
C ALA A 92 19.70 -5.93 2.57
N VAL A 93 19.03 -5.72 3.71
CA VAL A 93 19.00 -6.70 4.80
C VAL A 93 18.26 -7.97 4.36
N SER A 94 17.11 -7.86 3.71
CA SER A 94 16.37 -9.02 3.19
C SER A 94 17.14 -9.80 2.11
N VAL A 95 17.89 -9.11 1.24
CA VAL A 95 18.77 -9.77 0.27
C VAL A 95 19.84 -10.58 1.01
N ALA A 96 20.45 -10.01 2.05
CA ALA A 96 21.44 -10.72 2.85
C ALA A 96 20.86 -11.96 3.55
N THR A 97 19.66 -11.86 4.14
CA THR A 97 19.03 -12.99 4.82
C THR A 97 18.62 -14.11 3.86
N VAL A 98 18.11 -13.77 2.67
CA VAL A 98 17.81 -14.75 1.61
C VAL A 98 19.10 -15.38 1.08
N TRP A 99 20.16 -14.61 0.91
CA TRP A 99 21.47 -15.13 0.48
C TRP A 99 22.03 -16.15 1.47
N ILE A 100 22.03 -15.81 2.77
CA ILE A 100 22.47 -16.71 3.85
C ILE A 100 21.62 -17.98 3.87
N SER A 101 20.30 -17.83 3.74
CA SER A 101 19.37 -18.95 3.72
C SER A 101 19.62 -19.87 2.52
N GLY A 102 19.80 -19.30 1.33
CA GLY A 102 20.14 -20.04 0.11
C GLY A 102 21.45 -20.80 0.25
N TRP A 103 22.46 -20.20 0.87
CA TRP A 103 23.74 -20.87 1.17
C TRP A 103 23.59 -22.02 2.18
N MET A 104 22.82 -21.84 3.26
CA MET A 104 22.54 -22.90 4.24
C MET A 104 21.75 -24.06 3.62
N LEU A 105 20.74 -23.76 2.81
CA LEU A 105 19.91 -24.77 2.17
C LEU A 105 20.70 -25.54 1.11
N SER A 106 21.51 -24.84 0.31
CA SER A 106 22.31 -25.48 -0.74
C SER A 106 23.47 -26.31 -0.17
N SER A 107 24.10 -25.86 0.92
CA SER A 107 25.11 -26.66 1.63
C SER A 107 24.52 -27.94 2.24
N SER A 108 23.32 -27.84 2.84
CA SER A 108 22.60 -29.01 3.37
C SER A 108 22.20 -29.99 2.26
N PHE A 109 21.72 -29.49 1.12
CA PHE A 109 21.37 -30.30 -0.04
C PHE A 109 22.60 -31.01 -0.64
N ARG A 110 23.72 -30.30 -0.76
CA ARG A 110 24.99 -30.88 -1.25
C ARG A 110 25.47 -32.03 -0.38
N ASP A 111 25.47 -31.85 0.94
CA ASP A 111 25.90 -32.90 1.87
C ASP A 111 25.06 -34.18 1.69
N LEU A 112 23.74 -34.02 1.52
CA LEU A 112 22.84 -35.14 1.21
C LEU A 112 23.20 -35.81 -0.13
N VAL A 113 23.41 -35.04 -1.20
CA VAL A 113 23.74 -35.57 -2.53
C VAL A 113 25.08 -36.32 -2.53
N THR A 114 26.10 -35.79 -1.85
CA THR A 114 27.41 -36.46 -1.76
C THR A 114 27.37 -37.76 -0.99
N ARG A 115 26.42 -37.93 -0.04
CA ARG A 115 26.22 -39.18 0.70
C ARG A 115 25.51 -40.26 -0.12
N VAL A 116 24.77 -39.88 -1.17
CA VAL A 116 24.02 -40.79 -2.05
C VAL A 116 24.84 -41.15 -3.32
N ASP A 117 26.10 -40.70 -3.40
CA ASP A 117 27.09 -41.02 -4.44
C ASP A 117 26.60 -40.81 -5.88
N VAL A 118 25.77 -39.79 -6.09
CA VAL A 118 25.29 -39.40 -7.42
C VAL A 118 26.39 -38.59 -8.12
N GLN A 119 27.34 -39.28 -8.75
CA GLN A 119 28.56 -38.69 -9.34
C GLN A 119 28.28 -37.45 -10.21
N PHE A 120 27.28 -37.51 -11.08
CA PHE A 120 26.90 -36.39 -11.96
C PHE A 120 26.50 -35.10 -11.22
N ILE A 121 25.74 -35.23 -10.13
CA ILE A 121 25.29 -34.06 -9.34
C ILE A 121 26.42 -33.55 -8.43
N SER A 122 27.31 -34.45 -7.99
CA SER A 122 28.44 -34.10 -7.11
C SER A 122 29.51 -33.23 -7.79
N GLU A 123 29.81 -33.46 -9.07
CA GLU A 123 30.76 -32.64 -9.85
C GLU A 123 30.20 -31.26 -10.17
N LEU A 124 28.94 -31.19 -10.62
CA LEU A 124 28.24 -29.93 -10.88
C LEU A 124 28.09 -29.11 -9.59
N GLY A 125 27.75 -29.77 -8.49
CA GLY A 125 27.58 -29.16 -7.17
C GLY A 125 28.86 -28.59 -6.56
N ARG A 126 30.05 -29.11 -6.91
CA ARG A 126 31.33 -28.65 -6.36
C ARG A 126 31.83 -27.35 -7.00
N SER A 127 31.51 -27.11 -8.27
CA SER A 127 31.93 -25.93 -9.04
C SER A 127 31.11 -24.67 -8.70
N MET A 128 29.82 -24.82 -8.36
CA MET A 128 28.88 -23.70 -8.22
C MET A 128 28.76 -23.11 -6.80
N ARG A 129 29.74 -23.33 -5.91
CA ARG A 129 29.64 -23.02 -4.47
C ARG A 129 29.19 -21.60 -4.11
N LEU A 130 29.62 -20.62 -4.90
CA LEU A 130 29.28 -19.20 -4.69
C LEU A 130 28.06 -18.75 -5.49
N ILE A 131 27.58 -19.57 -6.42
CA ILE A 131 26.49 -19.26 -7.35
C ILE A 131 25.15 -19.77 -6.80
N ASP A 132 25.12 -20.82 -5.99
CA ASP A 132 23.85 -21.39 -5.49
C ASP A 132 22.87 -20.38 -4.88
N PRO A 133 23.30 -19.41 -4.03
CA PRO A 133 22.35 -18.48 -3.42
C PRO A 133 21.64 -17.59 -4.45
N ILE A 134 22.24 -17.39 -5.62
CA ILE A 134 21.67 -16.61 -6.72
C ILE A 134 20.35 -17.23 -7.20
N PHE A 135 20.25 -18.58 -7.20
CA PHE A 135 19.02 -19.28 -7.56
C PHE A 135 17.87 -19.11 -6.56
N PHE A 136 18.16 -18.60 -5.35
CA PHE A 136 17.14 -18.21 -4.38
C PHE A 136 16.82 -16.72 -4.46
N VAL A 137 17.87 -15.89 -4.55
CA VAL A 137 17.73 -14.43 -4.55
C VAL A 137 17.06 -13.94 -5.83
N ILE A 138 17.53 -14.34 -7.02
CA ILE A 138 17.01 -13.79 -8.28
C ILE A 138 15.51 -14.08 -8.46
N PRO A 139 15.02 -15.34 -8.40
CA PRO A 139 13.61 -15.61 -8.65
C PRO A 139 12.69 -14.96 -7.62
N LEU A 140 13.09 -14.97 -6.33
CA LEU A 140 12.29 -14.42 -5.25
C LEU A 140 12.12 -12.91 -5.37
N PHE A 141 13.22 -12.18 -5.61
CA PHE A 141 13.16 -10.73 -5.79
C PHE A 141 12.61 -10.33 -7.17
N ALA A 142 12.71 -11.18 -8.19
CA ALA A 142 12.03 -10.95 -9.47
C ALA A 142 10.51 -10.98 -9.31
N ILE A 143 9.96 -11.99 -8.63
CA ILE A 143 8.51 -12.08 -8.37
C ILE A 143 8.04 -10.89 -7.54
N LEU A 144 8.78 -10.55 -6.47
CA LEU A 144 8.43 -9.42 -5.60
C LEU A 144 8.56 -8.08 -6.33
N GLY A 145 9.56 -7.94 -7.20
CA GLY A 145 9.75 -6.76 -8.04
C GLY A 145 8.62 -6.58 -9.06
N VAL A 146 8.18 -7.66 -9.74
CA VAL A 146 7.04 -7.62 -10.64
C VAL A 146 5.74 -7.31 -9.91
N HIS A 147 5.55 -7.87 -8.70
CA HIS A 147 4.40 -7.58 -7.85
C HIS A 147 4.34 -6.09 -7.49
N GLU A 148 5.46 -5.53 -7.02
CA GLU A 148 5.54 -4.10 -6.66
C GLU A 148 5.35 -3.19 -7.88
N LEU A 149 5.94 -3.57 -9.02
CA LEU A 149 5.76 -2.82 -10.27
C LEU A 149 4.29 -2.74 -10.66
N GLY A 150 3.51 -3.80 -10.45
CA GLY A 150 2.07 -3.80 -10.66
C GLY A 150 1.35 -2.76 -9.79
N HIS A 151 1.70 -2.66 -8.51
CA HIS A 151 1.16 -1.64 -7.61
C HIS A 151 1.55 -0.22 -8.04
N MET A 152 2.82 0.00 -8.39
CA MET A 152 3.30 1.30 -8.88
C MET A 152 2.58 1.72 -10.18
N MET A 153 2.39 0.80 -11.11
CA MET A 153 1.68 1.09 -12.37
C MET A 153 0.20 1.38 -12.12
N SER A 154 -0.47 0.59 -11.27
CA SER A 154 -1.87 0.80 -10.92
C SER A 154 -2.10 2.16 -10.26
N THR A 155 -1.35 2.47 -9.20
CA THR A 155 -1.46 3.75 -8.48
C THR A 155 -1.18 4.94 -9.40
N ARG A 156 -0.12 4.87 -10.23
CA ARG A 156 0.19 5.93 -11.19
C ARG A 156 -0.91 6.15 -12.22
N TRP A 157 -1.57 5.10 -12.70
CA TRP A 157 -2.70 5.24 -13.62
C TRP A 157 -3.88 5.96 -12.95
N TRP A 158 -4.19 5.63 -11.71
CA TRP A 158 -5.29 6.24 -10.95
C TRP A 158 -4.93 7.57 -10.26
N GLY A 159 -3.77 8.16 -10.56
CA GLY A 159 -3.33 9.44 -9.95
C GLY A 159 -3.04 9.34 -8.45
N GLY A 160 -2.76 8.14 -7.97
CA GLY A 160 -2.38 7.83 -6.60
C GLY A 160 -0.92 8.17 -6.29
N ASP A 161 -0.62 8.36 -5.00
CA ASP A 161 0.76 8.44 -4.52
C ASP A 161 1.28 7.04 -4.17
N TRP A 162 2.43 6.68 -4.75
CA TRP A 162 3.10 5.41 -4.50
C TRP A 162 4.23 5.59 -3.49
N GLU A 163 4.28 4.76 -2.45
CA GLU A 163 5.40 4.68 -1.51
C GLU A 163 6.23 3.40 -1.75
N PRO A 164 7.56 3.46 -1.67
CA PRO A 164 8.41 2.28 -1.85
C PRO A 164 8.19 1.24 -0.73
N PRO A 165 8.24 -0.07 -1.05
CA PRO A 165 7.96 -1.13 -0.09
C PRO A 165 9.02 -1.23 1.00
N ILE A 166 8.61 -1.74 2.16
CA ILE A 166 9.53 -2.18 3.22
C ILE A 166 9.62 -3.69 3.18
N PHE A 167 10.81 -4.22 2.97
CA PHE A 167 11.07 -5.65 2.99
C PHE A 167 11.27 -6.12 4.43
N ILE A 168 10.71 -7.28 4.78
CA ILE A 168 10.80 -7.83 6.14
C ILE A 168 11.78 -9.02 6.10
N PRO A 169 13.00 -8.88 6.62
CA PRO A 169 13.96 -9.97 6.64
C PRO A 169 13.46 -11.10 7.55
N GLY A 170 13.55 -12.33 7.06
CA GLY A 170 13.25 -13.53 7.82
C GLY A 170 14.53 -14.13 8.42
N PRO A 171 14.46 -14.78 9.59
CA PRO A 171 15.61 -15.51 10.12
C PRO A 171 15.95 -16.68 9.20
N PRO A 172 17.24 -16.95 8.91
CA PRO A 172 17.62 -18.16 8.21
C PRO A 172 17.10 -19.42 8.92
N PRO A 173 16.63 -20.44 8.19
CA PRO A 173 16.69 -20.62 6.73
C PRO A 173 15.48 -20.05 5.95
N LEU A 174 14.59 -19.28 6.57
CA LEU A 174 13.36 -18.80 5.91
C LEU A 174 13.63 -17.73 4.83
N GLY A 175 14.74 -16.99 4.92
CA GLY A 175 15.10 -15.94 3.97
C GLY A 175 14.37 -14.62 4.23
N THR A 176 13.14 -14.46 3.75
CA THR A 176 12.35 -13.22 3.89
C THR A 176 10.90 -13.53 4.25
N PHE A 177 10.27 -12.66 5.03
CA PHE A 177 8.82 -12.72 5.27
C PHE A 177 8.00 -12.01 4.19
N GLY A 178 8.66 -11.38 3.22
CA GLY A 178 8.03 -10.64 2.12
C GLY A 178 8.24 -9.14 2.25
N ALA A 179 7.29 -8.35 1.76
CA ALA A 179 7.32 -6.90 1.85
C ALA A 179 5.94 -6.34 2.22
N VAL A 180 5.94 -5.17 2.86
CA VAL A 180 4.74 -4.40 3.19
C VAL A 180 4.73 -3.13 2.36
N ILE A 181 3.62 -2.93 1.66
CA ILE A 181 3.35 -1.76 0.82
C ILE A 181 2.42 -0.84 1.58
N ARG A 182 2.75 0.45 1.59
CA ARG A 182 1.87 1.49 2.11
C ARG A 182 1.26 2.24 0.95
N SER A 183 -0.05 2.12 0.78
CA SER A 183 -0.80 2.95 -0.18
C SER A 183 -1.38 4.13 0.57
N ALA A 184 -0.80 5.32 0.37
CA ALA A 184 -1.25 6.54 1.04
C ALA A 184 -2.55 7.11 0.42
N LYS A 185 -2.91 6.67 -0.79
CA LYS A 185 -4.06 7.18 -1.52
C LYS A 185 -5.03 6.04 -1.85
N VAL A 186 -6.17 6.05 -1.17
CA VAL A 186 -7.35 5.27 -1.59
C VAL A 186 -8.13 6.18 -2.54
N PRO A 187 -8.40 5.76 -3.80
CA PRO A 187 -9.25 6.52 -4.71
C PRO A 187 -10.71 6.60 -4.23
#